data_AF-A0A0G1D4E9-F1
#
_entry.id   AF-A0A0G1D4E9-F1
#
_cell.length_a   1.000
_cell.length_b   1.000
_cell.length_c   1.000
_cell.angle_alpha   90.00
_cell.angle_beta   90.00
_cell.angle_gamma   90.00
#
_symmetry.space_group_name_H-M   'P 1'
#
loop_
_entity.id
_entity.type
_entity.pdbx_description
1 polymer ?
#
loop_
_entity_poly.entity_id
_entity_poly.type
_entity_poly.pdbx_seq_one_letter_code
_entity_poly.pdbx_strand_id
1 'polypeptide(L)'
;MKLFLRAMVGFAVVFFCVHQIAFGSADTVSVGIFIINPGSAPVPEELEESEEETQQVSAPGAVNLDVLRQMSERTNWFVIIRGETSPYAQVSVLRNGVRVGIVQANATGEFEAGVHNPQPGLYEWSVFVRDQLGLKSGAVSFTGEAREGVTVIFEPVIPPPTLYGVLGLTGTVYHIGGTTIPGHTVIATIEDQGDGSHRQEYRTIAGPDGRWVHSIRVVDMPSDYVIVLSKVEVGKNQSVQSLPITADLRIEKNQLPQRDVVPIEQGN
;
A
#
# COMPACT_ATOMS: atom_id res chain seq x y z
N MET A 1 20.99 -65.02 -21.04
CA MET A 1 22.40 -64.68 -21.37
C MET A 1 22.44 -63.21 -21.77
N LYS A 2 23.13 -62.38 -20.96
CA LYS A 2 23.56 -60.98 -21.18
C LYS A 2 22.44 -59.94 -21.39
N LEU A 3 22.03 -59.11 -20.42
CA LEU A 3 22.75 -58.16 -19.53
C LEU A 3 23.42 -57.00 -20.28
N PHE A 4 22.82 -55.80 -20.21
CA PHE A 4 23.38 -54.43 -20.31
C PHE A 4 22.18 -53.47 -20.15
N LEU A 5 21.78 -53.05 -18.94
CA LEU A 5 22.39 -52.07 -18.06
C LEU A 5 22.89 -50.80 -18.78
N ARG A 6 21.99 -49.83 -18.94
CA ARG A 6 22.35 -48.41 -19.02
C ARG A 6 21.51 -47.65 -18.01
N ALA A 7 22.18 -47.27 -16.92
CA ALA A 7 21.73 -46.27 -15.99
C ALA A 7 21.70 -44.92 -16.69
N MET A 8 20.55 -44.26 -16.71
CA MET A 8 20.45 -42.85 -17.04
C MET A 8 19.84 -42.16 -15.83
N VAL A 9 20.66 -41.32 -15.21
CA VAL A 9 20.38 -40.54 -14.02
C VAL A 9 19.21 -39.61 -14.32
N GLY A 10 18.08 -39.83 -13.64
CA GLY A 10 16.91 -38.96 -13.68
C GLY A 10 17.20 -37.68 -12.91
N PHE A 11 17.35 -36.57 -13.63
CA PHE A 11 17.35 -35.23 -13.06
C PHE A 11 15.89 -34.78 -12.95
N ALA A 12 15.23 -35.06 -11.82
CA ALA A 12 13.91 -34.56 -11.54
C ALA A 12 14.03 -33.07 -11.15
N VAL A 13 13.86 -32.17 -12.12
CA VAL A 13 13.57 -30.76 -11.84
C VAL A 13 12.15 -30.71 -11.31
N VAL A 14 12.02 -30.63 -9.99
CA VAL A 14 10.75 -30.33 -9.33
C VAL A 14 10.40 -28.89 -9.65
N PHE A 15 9.57 -28.69 -10.67
CA PHE A 15 8.84 -27.44 -10.85
C PHE A 15 7.86 -27.33 -9.68
N PHE A 16 8.19 -26.47 -8.71
CA PHE A 16 7.18 -25.92 -7.83
C PHE A 16 6.25 -25.07 -8.70
N CYS A 17 5.09 -25.63 -9.06
CA CYS A 17 3.94 -24.84 -9.48
C CYS A 17 3.57 -23.93 -8.32
N VAL A 18 4.05 -22.68 -8.36
CA VAL A 18 3.47 -21.59 -7.60
C VAL A 18 2.07 -21.39 -8.16
N HIS A 19 1.08 -22.01 -7.53
CA HIS A 19 -0.32 -21.63 -7.73
C HIS A 19 -0.49 -20.23 -7.15
N GLN A 20 -0.30 -19.21 -8.00
CA GLN A 20 -0.91 -17.92 -7.78
C GLN A 20 -2.42 -18.12 -7.94
N ILE A 21 -3.11 -18.37 -6.82
CA ILE A 21 -4.55 -18.23 -6.76
C ILE A 21 -4.81 -16.73 -6.73
N ALA A 22 -5.00 -16.15 -7.92
CA ALA A 22 -5.50 -14.81 -8.08
C ALA A 22 -7.03 -14.85 -8.00
N PHE A 23 -7.57 -14.47 -6.85
CA PHE A 23 -8.95 -13.99 -6.76
C PHE A 23 -8.97 -12.77 -5.85
N GLY A 24 -9.32 -11.63 -6.45
CA GLY A 24 -9.52 -10.36 -5.76
C GLY A 24 -10.15 -9.39 -6.74
N SER A 25 -11.41 -9.08 -6.50
CA SER A 25 -12.15 -7.92 -7.03
C SER A 25 -11.20 -6.77 -7.37
N ALA A 26 -11.36 -6.18 -8.56
CA ALA A 26 -10.71 -4.92 -8.89
C ALA A 26 -11.34 -3.81 -8.03
N ASP A 27 -10.93 -3.75 -6.76
CA ASP A 27 -11.31 -2.70 -5.83
C ASP A 27 -10.85 -1.38 -6.46
N THR A 28 -11.83 -0.60 -6.92
CA THR A 28 -11.58 0.62 -7.68
C THR A 28 -11.23 1.73 -6.70
N VAL A 29 -9.96 2.13 -6.66
CA VAL A 29 -9.52 3.25 -5.82
C VAL A 29 -9.77 4.55 -6.55
N SER A 30 -10.46 5.48 -5.89
CA SER A 30 -10.64 6.85 -6.42
C SER A 30 -9.44 7.70 -6.00
N VAL A 31 -8.45 7.84 -6.89
CA VAL A 31 -7.36 8.81 -6.74
C VAL A 31 -7.66 10.00 -7.65
N GLY A 32 -7.79 11.19 -7.07
CA GLY A 32 -7.89 12.44 -7.84
C GLY A 32 -6.53 12.80 -8.44
N ILE A 33 -6.54 13.29 -9.68
CA ILE A 33 -5.35 13.78 -10.36
C ILE A 33 -5.53 15.28 -10.56
N PHE A 34 -4.63 16.08 -9.98
CA PHE A 34 -4.58 17.52 -10.18
C PHE A 34 -3.31 17.87 -10.96
N ILE A 35 -3.46 18.69 -11.99
CA ILE A 35 -2.36 19.09 -12.87
C ILE A 35 -2.17 20.59 -12.71
N ILE A 36 -1.01 20.99 -12.15
CA ILE A 36 -0.65 22.39 -11.93
C ILE A 36 0.46 22.76 -12.91
N ASN A 37 0.13 23.60 -13.89
CA ASN A 37 1.12 24.27 -14.72
C ASN A 37 1.61 25.51 -13.94
N PRO A 38 2.91 25.62 -13.60
CA PRO A 38 3.45 26.78 -12.89
C PRO A 38 3.35 28.10 -13.68
N GLY A 39 2.87 28.05 -14.93
CA GLY A 39 2.82 29.20 -15.82
C GLY A 39 4.16 29.39 -16.52
N SER A 40 4.12 30.07 -17.66
CA SER A 40 5.34 30.57 -18.31
C SER A 40 6.08 31.45 -17.31
N ALA A 41 7.41 31.35 -17.26
CA ALA A 41 8.21 32.34 -16.54
C ALA A 41 7.76 33.75 -16.97
N PRO A 42 7.68 34.74 -16.04
CA PRO A 42 7.39 36.11 -16.45
C PRO A 42 8.37 36.47 -17.56
N VAL A 43 7.83 36.83 -18.73
CA VAL A 43 8.64 37.39 -19.81
C VAL A 43 9.35 38.59 -19.19
N PRO A 44 10.69 38.64 -19.17
CA PRO A 44 11.39 39.83 -18.71
C PRO A 44 10.80 41.01 -19.49
N GLU A 45 10.29 42.02 -18.79
CA GLU A 45 9.97 43.29 -19.44
C GLU A 45 11.20 43.68 -20.25
N GLU A 46 11.06 43.73 -21.58
CA GLU A 46 12.11 44.17 -22.48
C GLU A 46 12.51 45.59 -22.05
N LEU A 47 13.60 45.69 -21.30
CA LEU A 47 14.34 46.93 -21.23
C LEU A 47 14.86 47.18 -22.64
N GLU A 48 14.39 48.25 -23.27
CA GLU A 48 14.93 48.76 -24.53
C GLU A 48 16.45 48.98 -24.35
N GLU A 49 17.25 47.97 -24.71
CA GLU A 49 18.70 48.09 -24.81
C GLU A 49 19.06 48.62 -26.20
N SER A 50 19.63 49.82 -26.19
CA SER A 50 20.33 50.44 -27.30
C SER A 50 21.47 49.54 -27.81
N GLU A 51 21.50 49.34 -29.12
CA GLU A 51 22.55 48.64 -29.85
C GLU A 51 23.94 49.29 -29.64
N GLU A 52 24.86 48.58 -29.00
CA GLU A 52 26.30 48.70 -29.29
C GLU A 52 26.93 47.31 -29.39
N GLU A 53 27.22 46.92 -30.64
CA GLU A 53 28.04 45.76 -30.98
C GLU A 53 29.44 45.89 -30.35
N THR A 54 29.81 44.94 -29.49
CA THR A 54 31.21 44.56 -29.32
C THR A 54 31.35 43.04 -29.42
N GLN A 55 31.98 42.61 -30.52
CA GLN A 55 32.44 41.23 -30.71
C GLN A 55 33.47 40.88 -29.62
N GLN A 56 33.11 39.95 -28.74
CA GLN A 56 34.03 39.40 -27.75
C GLN A 56 34.48 37.99 -28.16
N VAL A 57 35.78 37.90 -28.46
CA VAL A 57 36.52 36.67 -28.75
C VAL A 57 36.50 35.74 -27.53
N SER A 58 36.00 34.52 -27.71
CA SER A 58 35.96 33.50 -26.66
C SER A 58 37.36 32.92 -26.40
N ALA A 59 37.85 33.11 -25.17
CA ALA A 59 39.02 32.42 -24.64
C ALA A 59 38.66 30.98 -24.23
N PRO A 60 39.59 30.00 -24.34
CA PRO A 60 39.36 28.65 -23.86
C PRO A 60 39.36 28.66 -22.32
N GLY A 61 38.20 28.33 -21.73
CA GLY A 61 38.01 28.27 -20.28
C GLY A 61 36.93 29.20 -19.71
N ALA A 62 36.23 29.98 -20.52
CA ALA A 62 35.07 30.74 -20.07
C ALA A 62 33.88 29.79 -19.82
N VAL A 63 33.40 29.74 -18.57
CA VAL A 63 32.15 29.06 -18.23
C VAL A 63 31.02 29.79 -18.95
N ASN A 64 30.38 29.11 -19.90
CA ASN A 64 29.31 29.69 -20.69
C ASN A 64 28.09 29.93 -19.77
N LEU A 65 27.84 31.20 -19.41
CA LEU A 65 26.73 31.59 -18.54
C LEU A 65 25.37 31.23 -19.15
N ASP A 66 25.26 31.13 -20.48
CA ASP A 66 24.03 30.68 -21.16
C ASP A 66 23.76 29.20 -20.92
N VAL A 67 24.81 28.38 -20.75
CA VAL A 67 24.67 26.97 -20.34
C VAL A 67 24.23 26.89 -18.88
N LEU A 68 24.76 27.73 -17.99
CA LEU A 68 24.31 27.79 -16.59
C LEU A 68 22.88 28.33 -16.46
N ARG A 69 22.47 29.27 -17.32
CA ARG A 69 21.12 29.81 -17.39
C ARG A 69 20.13 28.80 -17.98
N GLN A 70 20.49 28.09 -19.05
CA GLN A 70 19.71 26.94 -19.57
C GLN A 70 19.64 25.77 -18.57
N MET A 71 20.66 25.58 -17.72
CA MET A 71 20.61 24.61 -16.62
C MET A 71 19.75 25.11 -15.44
N SER A 72 19.65 26.43 -15.23
CA SER A 72 18.78 27.07 -14.23
C SER A 72 17.32 27.17 -14.67
N GLU A 73 17.03 27.10 -15.97
CA GLU A 73 15.69 27.14 -16.57
C GLU A 73 15.05 25.76 -16.76
N ARG A 74 15.69 24.67 -16.31
CA ARG A 74 14.95 23.41 -16.08
C ARG A 74 13.99 23.63 -14.93
N THR A 75 12.79 24.11 -15.26
CA THR A 75 11.65 24.25 -14.37
C THR A 75 11.57 23.00 -13.52
N ASN A 76 11.71 23.08 -12.20
CA ASN A 76 11.56 21.87 -11.38
C ASN A 76 10.11 21.40 -11.52
N TRP A 77 9.87 20.25 -12.15
CA TRP A 77 8.55 19.62 -12.19
C TRP A 77 8.53 18.40 -11.28
N PHE A 78 7.35 18.13 -10.73
CA PHE A 78 7.19 17.17 -9.64
C PHE A 78 6.03 16.23 -9.94
N VAL A 79 6.19 14.98 -9.52
CA VAL A 79 5.04 14.16 -9.18
C VAL A 79 4.91 14.18 -7.67
N ILE A 80 3.77 14.65 -7.17
CA ILE A 80 3.44 14.74 -5.76
C ILE A 80 2.38 13.68 -5.45
N ILE A 81 2.60 12.88 -4.41
CA ILE A 81 1.64 11.90 -3.92
C ILE A 81 1.29 12.27 -2.48
N ARG A 82 0.02 12.57 -2.25
CA ARG A 82 -0.52 12.99 -0.94
C ARG A 82 -1.58 12.02 -0.47
N GLY A 83 -1.60 11.81 0.83
CA GLY A 83 -2.51 10.86 1.42
C GLY A 83 -2.45 10.78 2.93
N GLU A 84 -3.18 9.82 3.45
CA GLU A 84 -3.31 9.55 4.88
C GLU A 84 -3.06 8.07 5.16
N THR A 85 -2.40 7.77 6.27
CA THR A 85 -2.08 6.41 6.73
C THR A 85 -1.92 6.37 8.25
N SER A 86 -1.28 5.34 8.80
CA SER A 86 -1.00 5.29 10.24
C SER A 86 0.04 6.33 10.69
N PRO A 87 -0.10 6.89 11.91
CA PRO A 87 0.82 7.90 12.43
C PRO A 87 2.26 7.45 12.39
N TYR A 88 3.15 8.34 11.94
CA TYR A 88 4.59 8.11 11.87
C TYR A 88 5.03 6.90 11.03
N ALA A 89 4.15 6.33 10.21
CA ALA A 89 4.48 5.22 9.33
C ALA A 89 5.49 5.65 8.27
N GLN A 90 6.37 4.71 7.88
CA GLN A 90 7.25 4.90 6.74
C GLN A 90 6.47 4.59 5.46
N VAL A 91 6.33 5.58 4.59
CA VAL A 91 5.62 5.48 3.31
C VAL A 91 6.65 5.26 2.20
N SER A 92 6.50 4.18 1.44
CA SER A 92 7.34 3.88 0.28
C SER A 92 6.58 4.13 -1.02
N VAL A 93 7.19 4.89 -1.92
CA VAL A 93 6.66 5.17 -3.26
C VAL A 93 7.45 4.38 -4.30
N LEU A 94 6.72 3.73 -5.20
CA LEU A 94 7.23 2.91 -6.28
C LEU A 94 6.77 3.48 -7.61
N ARG A 95 7.63 3.39 -8.61
CA ARG A 95 7.37 3.70 -10.01
C ARG A 95 7.72 2.46 -10.83
N ASN A 96 6.72 1.85 -11.47
CA ASN A 96 6.85 0.58 -12.20
C ASN A 96 7.53 -0.51 -11.34
N GLY A 97 7.12 -0.62 -10.08
CA GLY A 97 7.69 -1.58 -9.11
C GLY A 97 9.07 -1.22 -8.55
N VAL A 98 9.72 -0.15 -9.02
CA VAL A 98 11.02 0.31 -8.49
C VAL A 98 10.78 1.42 -7.46
N ARG A 99 11.38 1.30 -6.27
CA ARG A 99 11.27 2.33 -5.23
C ARG A 99 11.94 3.63 -5.67
N VAL A 100 11.20 4.74 -5.63
CA VAL A 100 11.69 6.08 -6.02
C VAL A 100 11.66 7.09 -4.88
N GLY A 101 10.96 6.77 -3.78
CA GLY A 101 10.87 7.66 -2.63
C GLY A 101 10.52 6.93 -1.35
N ILE A 102 10.97 7.49 -0.23
CA ILE A 102 10.56 7.10 1.12
C ILE A 102 10.32 8.38 1.91
N VAL A 103 9.15 8.50 2.50
CA VAL A 103 8.80 9.60 3.41
C VAL A 103 8.22 9.04 4.71
N GLN A 104 8.06 9.89 5.71
CA GLN A 104 7.41 9.52 6.96
C GLN A 104 6.11 10.30 7.09
N ALA A 105 5.03 9.61 7.45
CA ALA A 105 3.78 10.27 7.81
C ALA A 105 3.94 11.09 9.10
N ASN A 106 3.16 12.15 9.25
CA ASN A 106 3.18 12.96 10.47
C ASN A 106 2.37 12.29 11.61
N ALA A 107 2.15 13.04 12.69
CA ALA A 107 1.41 12.58 13.87
C ALA A 107 -0.07 12.30 13.61
N THR A 108 -0.68 12.97 12.62
CA THR A 108 -2.08 12.76 12.23
C THR A 108 -2.22 11.66 11.17
N GLY A 109 -1.10 11.15 10.63
CA GLY A 109 -1.08 10.13 9.59
C GLY A 109 -0.99 10.69 8.17
N GLU A 110 -0.95 12.00 7.99
CA GLU A 110 -0.81 12.63 6.67
C GLU A 110 0.63 12.47 6.15
N PHE A 111 0.76 12.30 4.83
CA PHE A 111 2.06 12.27 4.17
C PHE A 111 2.04 13.00 2.83
N GLU A 112 3.20 13.49 2.43
CA GLU A 112 3.46 14.04 1.10
C GLU A 112 4.80 13.48 0.59
N ALA A 113 4.78 12.87 -0.59
CA ALA A 113 5.99 12.37 -1.25
C ALA A 113 6.16 13.05 -2.61
N GLY A 114 7.32 13.68 -2.82
CA GLY A 114 7.70 14.29 -4.09
C GLY A 114 8.71 13.43 -4.86
N VAL A 115 8.47 13.23 -6.15
CA VAL A 115 9.44 12.70 -7.11
C VAL A 115 9.87 13.84 -8.01
N HIS A 116 11.13 14.22 -7.90
CA HIS A 116 11.70 15.38 -8.59
C HIS A 116 12.11 15.04 -10.02
N ASN A 117 11.74 15.91 -10.96
CA ASN A 117 12.09 15.84 -12.38
C ASN A 117 12.01 14.42 -12.97
N PRO A 118 10.89 13.69 -12.77
CA PRO A 118 10.73 12.38 -13.38
C PRO A 118 10.79 12.53 -14.89
N GLN A 119 11.40 11.55 -15.57
CA GLN A 119 11.29 11.47 -17.03
C GLN A 119 9.80 11.51 -17.43
N PRO A 120 9.42 12.29 -18.45
CA PRO A 120 8.04 12.31 -18.91
C PRO A 120 7.59 10.93 -19.40
N GLY A 121 6.35 10.56 -19.08
CA GLY A 121 5.78 9.27 -19.49
C GLY A 121 4.65 8.78 -18.58
N LEU A 122 3.96 7.75 -19.04
CA LEU A 122 2.94 7.05 -18.26
C LEU A 122 3.61 6.02 -17.33
N TYR A 123 3.28 6.07 -16.05
CA TYR A 123 3.82 5.18 -15.04
C TYR A 123 2.72 4.50 -14.24
N GLU A 124 3.03 3.30 -13.74
CA GLU A 124 2.33 2.72 -12.59
C GLU A 124 3.00 3.23 -11.31
N TRP A 125 2.22 3.92 -10.49
CA TRP A 125 2.63 4.38 -9.17
C TRP A 125 2.05 3.43 -8.14
N SER A 126 2.86 3.03 -7.16
CA SER A 126 2.37 2.24 -6.03
C SER A 126 2.85 2.83 -4.70
N VAL A 127 1.98 2.79 -3.70
CA VAL A 127 2.29 3.22 -2.34
C VAL A 127 2.00 2.09 -1.38
N PHE A 128 2.96 1.76 -0.52
CA PHE A 128 2.73 0.91 0.65
C PHE A 128 3.37 1.55 1.87
N VAL A 129 2.91 1.13 3.06
CA VAL A 129 3.42 1.65 4.32
C VAL A 129 4.03 0.55 5.17
N ARG A 130 4.97 0.94 6.01
CA ARG A 130 5.47 0.15 7.13
C ARG A 130 5.16 0.92 8.41
N ASP A 131 4.37 0.31 9.30
CA ASP A 131 3.99 0.95 10.54
C ASP A 131 5.11 0.92 11.60
N GLN A 132 4.85 1.53 12.76
CA GLN A 132 5.80 1.57 13.88
C GLN A 132 6.09 0.20 14.50
N LEU A 133 5.24 -0.81 14.26
CA LEU A 133 5.48 -2.20 14.66
C LEU A 133 6.32 -2.96 13.64
N GLY A 134 6.66 -2.32 12.51
CA GLY A 134 7.39 -2.93 11.41
C GLY A 134 6.50 -3.74 10.47
N LEU A 135 5.19 -3.77 10.65
CA LEU A 135 4.25 -4.47 9.76
C LEU A 135 4.10 -3.71 8.46
N LYS A 136 4.04 -4.44 7.35
CA LYS A 136 3.88 -3.88 6.00
C LYS A 136 2.43 -3.96 5.56
N SER A 137 1.88 -2.89 5.00
CA SER A 137 0.57 -2.90 4.37
C SER A 137 0.59 -3.56 2.98
N GLY A 138 -0.59 -3.79 2.42
CA GLY A 138 -0.75 -3.94 0.98
C GLY A 138 -0.33 -2.65 0.24
N ALA A 139 -0.09 -2.77 -1.07
CA ALA A 139 0.19 -1.61 -1.91
C ALA A 139 -1.10 -1.12 -2.57
N VAL A 140 -1.29 0.19 -2.62
CA VAL A 140 -2.27 0.84 -3.51
C VAL A 140 -1.56 1.25 -4.79
N SER A 141 -2.04 0.76 -5.93
CA SER A 141 -1.50 1.09 -7.27
C SER A 141 -2.47 1.96 -8.06
N PHE A 142 -1.94 2.89 -8.83
CA PHE A 142 -2.68 3.73 -9.78
C PHE A 142 -1.78 4.15 -10.94
N THR A 143 -2.36 4.47 -12.09
CA THR A 143 -1.61 4.94 -13.25
C THR A 143 -1.63 6.46 -13.34
N GLY A 144 -0.53 7.04 -13.80
CA GLY A 144 -0.38 8.48 -13.85
C GLY A 144 0.75 8.93 -14.76
N GLU A 145 0.50 9.99 -15.51
CA GLU A 145 1.46 10.55 -16.45
C GLU A 145 2.31 11.62 -15.77
N ALA A 146 3.64 11.47 -15.84
CA ALA A 146 4.56 12.57 -15.55
C ALA A 146 4.75 13.42 -16.81
N ARG A 147 4.64 14.74 -16.68
CA ARG A 147 4.79 15.69 -17.77
C ARG A 147 5.88 16.70 -17.45
N GLU A 148 6.70 17.02 -18.46
CA GLU A 148 7.72 18.05 -18.33
C GLU A 148 7.06 19.41 -18.06
N GLY A 149 7.68 20.20 -17.18
CA GLY A 149 7.22 21.55 -16.85
C GLY A 149 5.91 21.61 -16.06
N VAL A 150 5.36 20.48 -15.61
CA VAL A 150 4.05 20.42 -14.93
C VAL A 150 4.13 19.61 -13.65
N THR A 151 3.54 20.12 -12.57
CA THR A 151 3.40 19.37 -11.32
C THR A 151 2.11 18.55 -11.35
N VAL A 152 2.23 17.24 -11.18
CA VAL A 152 1.11 16.30 -11.15
C VAL A 152 0.92 15.83 -9.71
N ILE A 153 -0.29 15.99 -9.18
CA ILE A 153 -0.63 15.65 -7.79
C ILE A 153 -1.64 14.50 -7.79
N PHE A 154 -1.33 13.44 -7.05
CA PHE A 154 -2.22 12.31 -6.78
C PHE A 154 -2.74 12.40 -5.35
N GLU A 155 -4.04 12.64 -5.19
CA GLU A 155 -4.69 12.75 -3.87
C GLU A 155 -6.20 12.44 -3.91
N PRO A 156 -6.79 11.83 -2.86
CA PRO A 156 -6.11 11.24 -1.71
C PRO A 156 -5.60 9.82 -2.03
N VAL A 157 -4.40 9.49 -1.57
CA VAL A 157 -3.88 8.11 -1.58
C VAL A 157 -4.07 7.50 -0.20
N ILE A 158 -4.83 6.41 -0.12
CA ILE A 158 -5.18 5.74 1.14
C ILE A 158 -4.65 4.31 1.11
N PRO A 159 -3.44 4.05 1.64
CA PRO A 159 -2.92 2.69 1.80
C PRO A 159 -3.84 1.87 2.73
N PRO A 160 -3.94 0.54 2.50
CA PRO A 160 -4.73 -0.32 3.38
C PRO A 160 -4.13 -0.37 4.81
N PRO A 161 -4.93 -0.72 5.83
CA PRO A 161 -4.41 -0.99 7.16
C PRO A 161 -3.30 -2.05 7.16
N THR A 162 -2.37 -1.94 8.11
CA THR A 162 -1.58 -3.10 8.49
C THR A 162 -2.43 -4.09 9.26
N LEU A 163 -2.02 -5.35 9.30
CA LEU A 163 -2.82 -6.42 9.89
C LEU A 163 -1.92 -7.42 10.61
N TYR A 164 -2.34 -7.82 11.81
CA TYR A 164 -1.81 -8.93 12.59
C TYR A 164 -2.95 -9.67 13.28
N GLY A 165 -2.68 -10.90 13.66
CA GLY A 165 -3.61 -11.75 14.40
C GLY A 165 -2.90 -12.52 15.48
N VAL A 166 -3.49 -12.59 16.67
CA VAL A 166 -2.91 -13.24 17.85
C VAL A 166 -4.01 -13.94 18.64
N LEU A 167 -3.76 -15.18 19.06
CA LEU A 167 -4.62 -15.88 20.01
C LEU A 167 -4.38 -15.34 21.42
N GLY A 168 -5.46 -15.11 22.15
CA GLY A 168 -5.41 -14.79 23.58
C GLY A 168 -4.84 -15.95 24.39
N LEU A 169 -4.39 -15.67 25.62
CA LEU A 169 -3.72 -16.65 26.49
C LEU A 169 -4.52 -17.92 26.74
N THR A 170 -5.84 -17.83 26.71
CA THR A 170 -6.76 -18.95 26.93
C THR A 170 -7.08 -19.73 25.66
N GLY A 171 -6.60 -19.29 24.48
CA GLY A 171 -6.97 -19.85 23.17
C GLY A 171 -8.42 -19.59 22.75
N THR A 172 -9.26 -19.09 23.64
CA THR A 172 -10.71 -18.93 23.42
C THR A 172 -11.08 -17.68 22.63
N VAL A 173 -10.16 -16.73 22.53
CA VAL A 173 -10.35 -15.44 21.85
C VAL A 173 -9.23 -15.25 20.84
N TYR A 174 -9.60 -14.88 19.63
CA TYR A 174 -8.67 -14.44 18.59
C TYR A 174 -8.77 -12.93 18.46
N HIS A 175 -7.63 -12.26 18.62
CA HIS A 175 -7.48 -10.83 18.44
C HIS A 175 -6.95 -10.57 17.04
N ILE A 176 -7.67 -9.76 16.28
CA ILE A 176 -7.18 -9.19 15.02
C ILE A 176 -6.96 -7.70 15.23
N GLY A 177 -5.90 -7.17 14.65
CA GLY A 177 -5.60 -5.75 14.81
C GLY A 177 -4.56 -5.27 13.85
N GLY A 178 -4.21 -4.00 13.99
CA GLY A 178 -3.23 -3.37 13.14
C GLY A 178 -3.16 -1.87 13.38
N THR A 179 -2.62 -1.15 12.40
CA THR A 179 -2.60 0.31 12.39
C THR A 179 -3.20 0.86 11.10
N THR A 180 -3.87 1.99 11.20
CA THR A 180 -4.41 2.76 10.07
C THR A 180 -4.56 4.24 10.47
N ILE A 181 -5.30 5.01 9.66
CA ILE A 181 -5.59 6.43 9.88
C ILE A 181 -6.36 6.62 11.20
N PRO A 182 -5.91 7.51 12.12
CA PRO A 182 -6.58 7.76 13.39
C PRO A 182 -8.04 8.20 13.22
N GLY A 183 -8.92 7.72 14.10
CA GLY A 183 -10.32 8.16 14.16
C GLY A 183 -11.22 7.62 13.04
N HIS A 184 -10.70 6.81 12.13
CA HIS A 184 -11.43 6.29 10.97
C HIS A 184 -11.96 4.87 11.18
N THR A 185 -13.01 4.53 10.44
CA THR A 185 -13.65 3.20 10.51
C THR A 185 -12.79 2.17 9.80
N VAL A 186 -12.42 1.12 10.52
CA VAL A 186 -11.82 -0.09 9.97
C VAL A 186 -12.89 -1.14 9.79
N ILE A 187 -12.93 -1.74 8.60
CA ILE A 187 -13.72 -2.93 8.30
C ILE A 187 -12.76 -4.10 8.24
N ALA A 188 -12.89 -5.02 9.19
CA ALA A 188 -12.22 -6.31 9.15
C ALA A 188 -13.19 -7.34 8.59
N THR A 189 -12.74 -8.12 7.61
CA THR A 189 -13.51 -9.21 7.02
C THR A 189 -12.84 -10.52 7.38
N ILE A 190 -13.62 -11.48 7.85
CA ILE A 190 -13.20 -12.84 8.12
C ILE A 190 -13.96 -13.77 7.20
N GLU A 191 -13.21 -14.56 6.45
CA GLU A 191 -13.74 -15.47 5.44
C GLU A 191 -13.21 -16.88 5.69
N ASP A 192 -14.03 -17.89 5.41
CA ASP A 192 -13.55 -19.26 5.37
C ASP A 192 -12.51 -19.44 4.24
N GLN A 193 -11.37 -20.04 4.57
CA GLN A 193 -10.27 -20.29 3.62
C GLN A 193 -10.68 -21.24 2.48
N GLY A 194 -11.73 -22.04 2.67
CA GLY A 194 -12.24 -22.99 1.68
C GLY A 194 -12.82 -22.32 0.43
N ASP A 195 -14.11 -22.00 0.47
CA ASP A 195 -14.87 -21.47 -0.67
C ASP A 195 -15.33 -20.01 -0.47
N GLY A 196 -14.96 -19.38 0.65
CA GLY A 196 -15.42 -18.04 1.02
C GLY A 196 -16.93 -17.94 1.27
N SER A 197 -17.65 -19.07 1.39
CA SER A 197 -19.11 -19.11 1.57
C SER A 197 -19.57 -18.45 2.86
N HIS A 198 -18.71 -18.46 3.87
CA HIS A 198 -18.94 -17.81 5.15
C HIS A 198 -18.03 -16.60 5.32
N ARG A 199 -18.63 -15.42 5.16
CA ARG A 199 -18.01 -14.12 5.35
C ARG A 199 -18.68 -13.38 6.51
N GLN A 200 -17.87 -12.88 7.43
CA GLN A 200 -18.32 -12.00 8.51
C GLN A 200 -17.54 -10.69 8.46
N GLU A 201 -18.25 -9.57 8.59
CA GLU A 201 -17.65 -8.24 8.63
C GLU A 201 -17.80 -7.63 10.03
N TYR A 202 -16.71 -7.04 10.49
CA TYR A 202 -16.65 -6.34 11.76
C TYR A 202 -16.18 -4.91 11.52
N ARG A 203 -16.85 -3.98 12.17
CA ARG A 203 -16.54 -2.55 12.10
C ARG A 203 -15.98 -2.09 13.44
N THR A 204 -14.87 -1.38 13.40
CA THR A 204 -14.26 -0.74 14.58
C THR A 204 -13.70 0.62 14.18
N ILE A 205 -13.35 1.46 15.15
CA ILE A 205 -12.74 2.77 14.91
C ILE A 205 -11.29 2.69 15.38
N ALA A 206 -10.37 3.17 14.55
CA ALA A 206 -8.97 3.29 14.93
C ALA A 206 -8.80 4.36 16.01
N GLY A 207 -8.01 4.04 17.04
CA GLY A 207 -7.69 4.96 18.12
C GLY A 207 -6.87 6.17 17.66
N PRO A 208 -6.58 7.12 18.57
CA PRO A 208 -5.80 8.32 18.26
C PRO A 208 -4.36 8.02 17.80
N ASP A 209 -3.82 6.86 18.17
CA ASP A 209 -2.51 6.35 17.73
C ASP A 209 -2.59 5.53 16.44
N GLY A 210 -3.76 5.50 15.79
CA GLY A 210 -4.03 4.69 14.60
C GLY A 210 -4.21 3.20 14.88
N ARG A 211 -4.09 2.73 16.13
CA ARG A 211 -4.27 1.31 16.45
C ARG A 211 -5.73 0.92 16.45
N TRP A 212 -6.01 -0.26 15.94
CA TRP A 212 -7.33 -0.87 16.03
C TRP A 212 -7.18 -2.34 16.42
N VAL A 213 -8.15 -2.84 17.18
CA VAL A 213 -8.22 -4.24 17.59
C VAL A 213 -9.69 -4.66 17.59
N HIS A 214 -9.94 -5.88 17.17
CA HIS A 214 -11.22 -6.56 17.32
C HIS A 214 -10.99 -7.95 17.91
N SER A 215 -11.86 -8.36 18.83
CA SER A 215 -11.73 -9.61 19.58
C SER A 215 -12.92 -10.50 19.29
N ILE A 216 -12.66 -11.73 18.86
CA ILE A 216 -13.71 -12.67 18.47
C ILE A 216 -13.49 -13.96 19.23
N ARG A 217 -14.55 -14.54 19.78
CA ARG A 217 -14.43 -15.86 20.39
C ARG A 217 -14.23 -16.89 19.29
N VAL A 218 -13.28 -17.80 19.47
CA VAL A 218 -12.95 -18.82 18.47
C VAL A 218 -14.16 -19.70 18.13
N VAL A 219 -15.09 -19.89 19.09
CA VAL A 219 -16.36 -20.61 18.85
C VAL A 219 -17.32 -19.91 17.90
N ASP A 220 -17.21 -18.60 17.76
CA ASP A 220 -18.08 -17.80 16.90
C ASP A 220 -17.48 -17.64 15.48
N MET A 221 -16.28 -18.20 15.23
CA MET A 221 -15.61 -18.13 13.94
C MET A 221 -16.28 -19.02 12.90
N PRO A 222 -16.34 -18.58 11.63
CA PRO A 222 -17.05 -19.28 10.56
C PRO A 222 -16.47 -20.68 10.27
N SER A 223 -15.17 -20.86 10.46
CA SER A 223 -14.50 -22.15 10.27
C SER A 223 -13.30 -22.29 11.20
N ASP A 224 -12.55 -23.39 11.07
CA ASP A 224 -11.28 -23.59 11.76
C ASP A 224 -10.11 -22.93 11.01
N TYR A 225 -10.33 -22.53 9.76
CA TYR A 225 -9.31 -21.93 8.89
C TYR A 225 -9.85 -20.66 8.28
N VAL A 226 -9.41 -19.54 8.82
CA VAL A 226 -9.94 -18.25 8.40
C VAL A 226 -8.89 -17.41 7.70
N ILE A 227 -9.32 -16.70 6.68
CA ILE A 227 -8.60 -15.58 6.07
C ILE A 227 -9.15 -14.31 6.70
N VAL A 228 -8.26 -13.42 7.14
CA VAL A 228 -8.61 -12.10 7.63
C VAL A 228 -8.08 -11.04 6.68
N LEU A 229 -8.96 -10.13 6.31
CA LEU A 229 -8.70 -8.97 5.45
C LEU A 229 -9.16 -7.71 6.19
N SER A 230 -8.60 -6.56 5.82
CA SER A 230 -9.04 -5.29 6.39
C SER A 230 -8.98 -4.15 5.37
N LYS A 231 -9.84 -3.15 5.55
CA LYS A 231 -9.81 -1.87 4.82
C LYS A 231 -10.24 -0.73 5.73
N VAL A 232 -9.90 0.50 5.37
CA VAL A 232 -10.32 1.71 6.09
C VAL A 232 -11.26 2.55 5.24
N GLU A 233 -12.29 3.13 5.87
CA GLU A 233 -13.21 4.09 5.27
C GLU A 233 -12.81 5.52 5.68
N VAL A 234 -12.63 6.41 4.71
CA VAL A 234 -12.25 7.82 4.87
C VAL A 234 -13.28 8.70 4.16
N GLY A 235 -14.28 9.17 4.90
CA GLY A 235 -15.42 9.88 4.33
C GLY A 235 -16.17 9.01 3.31
N LYS A 236 -16.13 9.39 2.03
CA LYS A 236 -16.70 8.62 0.91
C LYS A 236 -15.70 7.68 0.23
N ASN A 237 -14.43 7.77 0.60
CA ASN A 237 -13.34 6.97 0.02
C ASN A 237 -13.08 5.72 0.87
N GLN A 238 -12.48 4.71 0.26
CA GLN A 238 -12.02 3.50 0.96
C GLN A 238 -10.62 3.14 0.46
N SER A 239 -9.83 2.52 1.34
CA SER A 239 -8.60 1.85 0.91
C SER A 239 -8.93 0.60 0.09
N VAL A 240 -7.93 0.09 -0.65
CA VAL A 240 -7.93 -1.32 -1.07
C VAL A 240 -7.94 -2.25 0.15
N GLN A 241 -8.11 -3.55 -0.07
CA GLN A 241 -7.92 -4.55 0.98
C GLN A 241 -6.45 -4.68 1.39
N SER A 242 -6.23 -5.01 2.66
CA SER A 242 -4.93 -5.35 3.21
C SER A 242 -4.40 -6.65 2.63
N LEU A 243 -3.12 -6.93 2.91
CA LEU A 243 -2.61 -8.29 2.72
C LEU A 243 -3.38 -9.24 3.65
N PRO A 244 -3.79 -10.43 3.16
CA PRO A 244 -4.48 -11.40 3.99
C PRO A 244 -3.54 -11.97 5.05
N ILE A 245 -4.09 -12.24 6.23
CA ILE A 245 -3.47 -13.16 7.18
C ILE A 245 -4.35 -14.40 7.31
N THR A 246 -3.74 -15.55 7.58
CA THR A 246 -4.43 -16.82 7.76
C THR A 246 -4.29 -17.28 9.21
N ALA A 247 -5.36 -17.83 9.78
CA ALA A 247 -5.34 -18.39 11.13
C ALA A 247 -5.82 -19.84 11.12
N ASP A 248 -5.07 -20.71 11.79
CA ASP A 248 -5.45 -22.08 12.09
C ASP A 248 -5.97 -22.16 13.53
N LEU A 249 -7.24 -22.52 13.67
CA LEU A 249 -7.98 -22.52 14.93
C LEU A 249 -8.35 -23.96 15.38
N ARG A 250 -7.88 -25.00 14.67
CA ARG A 250 -8.26 -26.41 14.94
C ARG A 250 -7.88 -26.91 16.32
N ILE A 251 -6.73 -26.49 16.84
CA ILE A 251 -6.22 -26.99 18.14
C ILE A 251 -7.11 -26.51 19.28
N GLU A 252 -7.72 -25.33 19.14
CA GLU A 252 -8.41 -24.65 20.22
C GLU A 252 -9.88 -25.05 20.36
N LYS A 253 -10.59 -25.31 19.25
CA LYS A 253 -11.99 -25.77 19.33
C LYS A 253 -12.12 -27.13 20.02
N ASN A 254 -11.11 -27.99 19.90
CA ASN A 254 -11.09 -29.31 20.52
C ASN A 254 -10.74 -29.31 22.02
N GLN A 255 -10.24 -28.19 22.57
CA GLN A 255 -9.92 -28.05 23.99
C GLN A 255 -10.97 -27.27 24.79
N LEU A 256 -11.93 -26.65 24.11
CA LEU A 256 -13.03 -25.97 24.79
C LEU A 256 -13.96 -27.02 25.44
N PRO A 257 -14.34 -26.84 26.72
CA PRO A 257 -15.33 -27.71 27.34
C PRO A 257 -16.58 -27.66 26.47
N GLN A 258 -16.96 -28.80 25.88
CA GLN A 258 -18.24 -28.91 25.21
C GLN A 258 -19.27 -28.50 26.25
N ARG A 259 -20.09 -27.49 25.94
CA ARG A 259 -21.24 -27.19 26.78
C ARG A 259 -22.05 -28.47 26.85
N ASP A 260 -22.06 -29.13 28.00
CA ASP A 260 -22.97 -30.22 28.28
C ASP A 260 -24.38 -29.67 28.03
N VAL A 261 -24.96 -30.07 26.90
CA VAL A 261 -26.36 -29.81 26.62
C VAL A 261 -27.10 -30.68 27.61
N VAL A 262 -27.41 -30.13 28.78
CA VAL A 262 -28.26 -30.80 29.76
C VAL A 262 -29.59 -31.07 29.06
N PRO A 263 -29.98 -32.34 28.86
CA PRO A 263 -31.27 -32.65 28.29
C PRO A 263 -32.32 -32.05 29.21
N ILE A 264 -33.19 -31.20 28.65
CA ILE A 264 -34.39 -30.77 29.38
C ILE A 264 -35.25 -32.02 29.48
N GLU A 265 -35.25 -32.69 30.63
CA GLU A 265 -36.23 -33.73 30.91
C GLU A 265 -37.62 -33.09 30.80
N GLN A 266 -38.37 -33.50 29.78
CA GLN A 266 -39.78 -33.19 29.69
C GLN A 266 -40.48 -33.97 30.81
N GLY A 267 -40.76 -33.26 31.91
CA GLY A 267 -41.62 -33.77 32.98
C GLY A 267 -43.05 -33.96 32.47
N ASN A 268 -43.58 -35.17 32.70
CA ASN A 268 -44.99 -35.55 32.50
C ASN A 268 -45.95 -34.69 33.34
#